data_AF-A0A098YE85-F1
#
_entry.id   AF-A0A098YE85-F1
#
_cell.length_a   1.000
_cell.length_b   1.000
_cell.length_c   1.000
_cell.angle_alpha   90.00
_cell.angle_beta   90.00
_cell.angle_gamma   90.00
#
_symmetry.space_group_name_H-M   'P 1'
#
loop_
_entity.id
_entity.type
_entity.pdbx_description
1 polymer ?
#
loop_
_entity_poly.entity_id
_entity_poly.type
_entity_poly.pdbx_seq_one_letter_code
_entity_poly.pdbx_strand_id
1 'polypeptide(L)'
;MSIMTRSARVAAAGMLLLAPLTACSSYSVACSGNECTATLSGDGAEATILGTELSYGGTEDGRATVTVGDTSVTCAEGESVSAGPLSLTCTTVDSGSVELSASLG
;
A
#
# COMPACT_ATOMS: atom_id res chain seq x y z
N MET A 1 15.96 55.50 -40.87
CA MET A 1 16.83 54.34 -41.10
C MET A 1 15.95 53.10 -41.03
N SER A 2 15.64 52.51 -42.18
CA SER A 2 14.78 51.33 -42.31
C SER A 2 15.53 50.05 -41.89
N ILE A 3 14.76 48.97 -41.64
CA ILE A 3 15.02 47.55 -41.99
C ILE A 3 15.02 46.51 -40.84
N MET A 4 14.16 45.50 -41.08
CA MET A 4 14.22 44.08 -40.71
C MET A 4 13.70 43.60 -39.36
N THR A 5 12.45 43.12 -39.40
CA THR A 5 11.96 41.89 -38.79
C THR A 5 13.01 40.76 -38.75
N ARG A 6 13.16 40.13 -37.58
CA ARG A 6 13.62 38.73 -37.46
C ARG A 6 12.87 38.01 -36.34
N SER A 7 11.91 37.21 -36.77
CA SER A 7 11.26 36.17 -36.00
C SER A 7 12.30 35.18 -35.49
N ALA A 8 12.35 34.93 -34.18
CA ALA A 8 13.05 33.78 -33.61
C ALA A 8 12.03 32.95 -32.85
N ARG A 9 11.95 31.68 -33.25
CA ARG A 9 10.94 30.69 -32.89
C ARG A 9 11.12 30.22 -31.45
N VAL A 10 9.99 29.94 -30.81
CA VAL A 10 9.84 29.26 -29.52
C VAL A 10 10.54 27.89 -29.55
N ALA A 11 11.27 27.58 -28.47
CA ALA A 11 11.55 26.21 -28.05
C ALA A 11 11.51 26.15 -26.52
N ALA A 12 10.32 25.90 -25.98
CA ALA A 12 10.15 25.48 -24.59
C ALA A 12 10.50 23.99 -24.51
N ALA A 13 11.55 23.63 -23.76
CA ALA A 13 11.86 22.23 -23.47
C ALA A 13 12.58 22.11 -22.12
N GLY A 14 11.98 21.37 -21.19
CA GLY A 14 12.73 20.68 -20.13
C GLY A 14 12.64 21.20 -18.71
N MET A 15 11.45 21.45 -18.17
CA MET A 15 11.23 21.38 -16.72
C MET A 15 10.54 20.04 -16.41
N LEU A 16 11.31 18.96 -16.30
CA LEU A 16 10.82 17.73 -15.67
C LEU A 16 10.73 17.99 -14.17
N LEU A 17 9.56 18.39 -13.70
CA LEU A 17 9.21 18.29 -12.29
C LEU A 17 9.20 16.80 -11.96
N LEU A 18 10.22 16.33 -11.24
CA LEU A 18 10.15 15.11 -10.44
C LEU A 18 9.06 15.34 -9.39
N ALA A 19 7.80 15.20 -9.78
CA ALA A 19 6.74 14.96 -8.84
C ALA A 19 7.14 13.68 -8.10
N PRO A 20 7.23 13.68 -6.76
CA PRO A 20 7.38 12.42 -6.05
C PRO A 20 6.18 11.59 -6.50
N LEU A 21 6.41 10.41 -7.06
CA LEU A 21 5.36 9.41 -7.17
C LEU A 21 5.00 9.07 -5.73
N THR A 22 4.10 9.86 -5.14
CA THR A 22 3.39 9.47 -3.93
C THR A 22 2.71 8.17 -4.32
N ALA A 23 3.29 7.04 -3.90
CA ALA A 23 2.70 5.74 -4.12
C ALA A 23 1.26 5.83 -3.63
N CYS A 24 0.31 5.65 -4.53
CA CYS A 24 -1.09 5.78 -4.20
C CYS A 24 -1.45 4.56 -3.36
N SER A 25 -1.52 4.71 -2.04
CA SER A 25 -1.98 3.66 -1.16
C SER A 25 -3.50 3.60 -1.18
N SER A 26 -4.05 2.38 -1.12
CA SER A 26 -5.49 2.13 -1.10
C SER A 26 -5.80 0.93 -0.21
N TYR A 27 -6.99 0.93 0.38
CA TYR A 27 -7.43 -0.16 1.25
C TYR A 27 -8.92 -0.44 1.10
N SER A 28 -9.31 -1.68 1.38
CA SER A 28 -10.71 -2.12 1.50
C SER A 28 -10.84 -3.03 2.72
N VAL A 29 -11.99 -2.98 3.41
CA VAL A 29 -12.29 -3.83 4.57
C VAL A 29 -13.74 -4.29 4.49
N ALA A 30 -13.96 -5.58 4.66
CA ALA A 30 -15.28 -6.20 4.74
C ALA A 30 -15.35 -7.12 5.95
N CYS A 31 -16.24 -6.82 6.90
CA CYS A 31 -16.39 -7.57 8.15
C CYS A 31 -17.74 -8.29 8.22
N SER A 32 -17.71 -9.55 8.67
CA SER A 32 -18.89 -10.36 8.97
C SER A 32 -18.70 -11.06 10.31
N GLY A 33 -19.45 -10.61 11.33
CA GLY A 33 -19.32 -11.14 12.68
C GLY A 33 -17.95 -10.83 13.30
N ASN A 34 -17.18 -11.88 13.58
CA ASN A 34 -15.84 -11.80 14.18
C ASN A 34 -14.71 -11.99 13.17
N GLU A 35 -15.04 -12.08 11.88
CA GLU A 35 -14.06 -12.21 10.80
C GLU A 35 -14.14 -11.01 9.85
N CYS A 36 -12.99 -10.55 9.40
CA CYS A 36 -12.87 -9.44 8.48
C CYS A 36 -11.84 -9.75 7.41
N THR A 37 -12.19 -9.49 6.16
CA THR A 37 -11.24 -9.51 5.05
C THR A 37 -10.81 -8.08 4.75
N ALA A 38 -9.52 -7.86 4.55
CA ALA A 38 -8.99 -6.58 4.14
C ALA A 38 -7.99 -6.73 3.00
N THR A 39 -8.00 -5.78 2.09
CA THR A 39 -6.98 -5.65 1.05
C THR A 39 -6.23 -4.35 1.30
N LEU A 40 -4.91 -4.42 1.36
CA LEU A 40 -4.01 -3.29 1.52
C LEU A 40 -3.09 -3.24 0.30
N SER A 41 -3.06 -2.10 -0.39
CA SER A 41 -2.28 -1.92 -1.61
C SER A 41 -1.47 -0.63 -1.52
N GLY A 42 -0.19 -0.71 -1.87
CA GLY A 42 0.80 0.36 -1.74
C GLY A 42 1.46 0.37 -0.37
N ASP A 43 2.78 0.59 -0.36
CA ASP A 43 3.58 0.63 0.87
C ASP A 43 3.04 1.71 1.83
N GLY A 44 2.88 1.32 3.10
CA GLY A 44 2.29 2.19 4.12
C GLY A 44 0.77 2.34 4.01
N ALA A 45 0.07 1.44 3.31
CA ALA A 45 -1.40 1.39 3.39
C ALA A 45 -1.85 0.99 4.81
N GLU A 46 -2.84 1.72 5.32
CA GLU A 46 -3.33 1.56 6.70
C GLU A 46 -4.82 1.23 6.68
N ALA A 47 -5.26 0.33 7.56
CA ALA A 47 -6.68 0.03 7.77
C ALA A 47 -6.95 -0.34 9.23
N THR A 48 -8.15 -0.07 9.71
CA THR A 48 -8.60 -0.51 11.04
C THR A 48 -9.56 -1.69 10.90
N ILE A 49 -9.24 -2.80 11.56
CA ILE A 49 -10.04 -4.03 11.53
C ILE A 49 -10.31 -4.47 12.97
N LEU A 50 -11.57 -4.73 13.30
CA LEU A 50 -12.00 -5.16 14.66
C LEU A 50 -11.48 -4.23 15.78
N GLY A 51 -11.30 -2.94 15.49
CA GLY A 51 -10.79 -1.94 16.43
C GLY A 51 -9.26 -1.93 16.60
N THR A 52 -8.53 -2.70 15.79
CA THR A 52 -7.06 -2.72 15.78
C THR A 52 -6.55 -2.10 14.48
N GLU A 53 -5.51 -1.27 14.56
CA GLU A 53 -4.86 -0.68 13.39
C GLU A 53 -3.90 -1.69 12.74
N LEU A 54 -3.97 -1.78 11.41
CA LEU A 54 -3.06 -2.54 10.58
C LEU A 54 -2.36 -1.61 9.59
N SER A 55 -1.07 -1.85 9.39
CA SER A 55 -0.26 -1.17 8.39
C SER A 55 0.49 -2.19 7.55
N TYR A 56 0.45 -2.02 6.23
CA TYR A 56 1.18 -2.83 5.28
C TYR A 56 2.57 -2.25 5.03
N GLY A 57 3.60 -2.98 5.42
CA GLY A 57 5.00 -2.59 5.28
C GLY A 57 5.62 -2.92 3.92
N GLY A 58 4.85 -3.50 3.00
CA GLY A 58 5.33 -3.95 1.69
C GLY A 58 5.49 -5.46 1.60
N THR A 59 5.84 -5.94 0.39
CA THR A 59 6.16 -7.35 0.12
C THR A 59 7.63 -7.46 -0.26
N GLU A 60 8.36 -8.33 0.43
CA GLU A 60 9.76 -8.67 0.15
C GLU A 60 9.89 -10.20 0.06
N ASP A 61 10.62 -10.71 -0.95
CA ASP A 61 10.82 -12.15 -1.17
C ASP A 61 9.52 -13.00 -1.18
N GLY A 62 8.42 -12.43 -1.68
CA GLY A 62 7.10 -13.08 -1.74
C GLY A 62 6.38 -13.15 -0.39
N ARG A 63 6.83 -12.39 0.61
CA ARG A 63 6.22 -12.30 1.94
C ARG A 63 5.77 -10.89 2.22
N ALA A 64 4.53 -10.74 2.67
CA ALA A 64 3.99 -9.46 3.11
C ALA A 64 4.43 -9.18 4.54
N THR A 65 4.88 -7.95 4.80
CA THR A 65 5.07 -7.43 6.15
C THR A 65 3.82 -6.69 6.57
N VAL A 66 3.24 -7.07 7.71
CA VAL A 66 2.05 -6.44 8.27
C VAL A 66 2.32 -6.10 9.73
N THR A 67 2.03 -4.86 10.11
CA THR A 67 2.07 -4.41 11.49
C THR A 67 0.66 -4.30 12.02
N VAL A 68 0.42 -4.88 13.20
CA VAL A 68 -0.87 -4.89 13.90
C VAL A 68 -0.65 -4.26 15.27
N GLY A 69 -1.16 -3.04 15.47
CA GLY A 69 -0.77 -2.21 16.62
C GLY A 69 0.76 -2.06 16.69
N ASP A 70 1.37 -2.57 17.76
CA ASP A 70 2.83 -2.52 17.97
C ASP A 70 3.57 -3.78 17.48
N THR A 71 2.87 -4.77 16.92
CA THR A 71 3.45 -6.07 16.53
C THR A 71 3.59 -6.17 15.02
N SER A 72 4.82 -6.29 14.53
CA SER A 72 5.09 -6.58 13.11
C SER A 72 5.29 -8.08 12.89
N VAL A 73 4.62 -8.61 11.87
CA VAL A 73 4.71 -10.01 11.43
C VAL A 73 4.91 -10.07 9.92
N THR A 74 5.46 -11.19 9.46
CA THR A 74 5.59 -11.50 8.03
C THR A 74 4.89 -12.81 7.72
N CYS A 75 4.18 -12.86 6.61
CA CYS A 75 3.43 -14.03 6.15
C CYS A 75 3.61 -14.22 4.65
N ALA A 76 3.63 -15.48 4.21
CA ALA A 76 3.46 -15.84 2.80
C ALA A 76 1.98 -16.05 2.47
N GLU A 77 1.66 -16.16 1.18
CA GLU A 77 0.32 -16.56 0.74
C GLU A 77 -0.09 -17.91 1.34
N GLY A 78 -1.31 -17.99 1.87
CA GLY A 78 -1.88 -19.14 2.57
C GLY A 78 -1.34 -19.33 3.99
N GLU A 79 -0.41 -18.50 4.47
CA GLU A 79 0.16 -18.61 5.81
C GLU A 79 -0.71 -17.87 6.83
N SER A 80 -0.88 -18.49 8.00
CA SER A 80 -1.55 -17.88 9.14
C SER A 80 -0.54 -17.52 10.23
N VAL A 81 -0.62 -16.30 10.74
CA VAL A 81 0.25 -15.74 11.77
C VAL A 81 -0.57 -15.06 12.86
N SER A 82 -0.10 -15.12 14.10
CA SER A 82 -0.73 -14.41 15.21
C SER A 82 -0.05 -13.07 15.42
N ALA A 83 -0.83 -11.99 15.50
CA ALA A 83 -0.34 -10.64 15.70
C ALA A 83 -1.18 -9.94 16.78
N GLY A 84 -0.70 -9.97 18.02
CA GLY A 84 -1.42 -9.47 19.18
C GLY A 84 -2.72 -10.25 19.42
N PRO A 85 -3.89 -9.58 19.52
CA PRO A 85 -5.18 -10.24 19.74
C PRO A 85 -5.80 -10.82 18.46
N LEU A 86 -5.18 -10.60 17.29
CA LEU A 86 -5.69 -11.04 16.00
C LEU A 86 -4.94 -12.27 15.50
N SER A 87 -5.70 -13.20 14.92
CA SER A 87 -5.16 -14.21 14.00
C SER A 87 -5.33 -13.69 12.58
N LEU A 88 -4.23 -13.61 11.84
CA LEU A 88 -4.19 -13.16 10.46
C LEU A 88 -3.90 -14.35 9.54
N THR A 89 -4.58 -14.40 8.41
CA THR A 89 -4.25 -15.29 7.29
C THR A 89 -4.04 -14.44 6.06
N CYS A 90 -2.87 -14.58 5.43
CA CYS A 90 -2.56 -13.83 4.21
C CYS A 90 -3.06 -14.64 3.03
N THR A 91 -4.26 -14.31 2.54
CA THR A 91 -4.94 -15.08 1.49
C THR A 91 -4.32 -14.89 0.13
N THR A 92 -3.83 -13.68 -0.15
CA THR A 92 -3.13 -13.32 -1.39
C THR A 92 -1.95 -12.41 -1.06
N VAL A 93 -0.77 -12.66 -1.63
CA VAL A 93 0.40 -11.79 -1.48
C VAL A 93 0.97 -11.46 -2.86
N ASP A 94 0.86 -10.20 -3.26
CA ASP A 94 1.36 -9.69 -4.52
C ASP A 94 2.52 -8.69 -4.31
N SER A 95 3.13 -8.25 -5.42
CA SER A 95 4.12 -7.18 -5.42
C SER A 95 3.47 -5.84 -5.11
N GLY A 96 3.43 -5.47 -3.82
CA GLY A 96 2.88 -4.20 -3.34
C GLY A 96 1.40 -4.24 -2.95
N SER A 97 0.79 -5.42 -2.85
CA SER A 97 -0.52 -5.57 -2.22
C SER A 97 -0.63 -6.87 -1.44
N VAL A 98 -1.49 -6.87 -0.43
CA VAL A 98 -1.80 -8.05 0.37
C VAL A 98 -3.30 -8.11 0.64
N GLU A 99 -3.87 -9.31 0.51
CA GLU A 99 -5.20 -9.62 1.01
C GLU A 99 -5.07 -10.48 2.27
N LEU A 100 -5.82 -10.09 3.30
CA LEU A 100 -5.75 -10.62 4.65
C LEU A 100 -7.15 -11.02 5.11
N SER A 101 -7.27 -12.15 5.77
CA SER A 101 -8.40 -12.45 6.66
C SER A 101 -7.94 -12.34 8.10
N ALA A 102 -8.68 -11.59 8.91
CA ALA A 102 -8.41 -11.34 10.31
C ALA A 102 -9.58 -11.81 11.18
N SER A 103 -9.28 -12.48 12.28
CA SER A 103 -10.26 -12.86 13.30
C SER A 103 -9.70 -12.68 14.70
N LEU A 104 -10.58 -12.53 15.69
CA LEU A 104 -10.17 -12.53 17.09
C LEU A 104 -9.71 -13.94 17.48
N GLY A 105 -8.48 -14.04 18.00
CA GLY A 105 -7.91 -15.29 18.51
C GLY A 105 -8.50 -15.76 19.83
#